data_AF-M4B367-F1
#
_entry.id   AF-M4B367-F1
#
_cell.length_a   1.000
_cell.length_b   1.000
_cell.length_c   1.000
_cell.angle_alpha   90.00
_cell.angle_beta   90.00
_cell.angle_gamma   90.00
#
_symmetry.space_group_name_H-M   'P 1'
#
loop_
_entity.id
_entity.type
_entity.pdbx_description
1 polymer ?
#
loop_
_entity_poly.entity_id
_entity_poly.type
_entity_poly.pdbx_seq_one_letter_code
_entity_poly.pdbx_strand_id
1 'polypeptide(L)'
;MTPATPSGVQLRPLLAACFSASFLGGRVIREVVQHHVALDLVNKQEDTYDPQTVADRRSQQRIIHALRHSFPHVTIVGEEGELGPPNAEDQVNCDLHALDNVLFSNTREDATKEDTSNCLLDWSELVLWVDPLDGTKRFAAGTYDEVSVLIGIAYKQRPLAGIVHLPFQGKHGTTYWGKTLLLLLPGY
;
A
#
# COMPACT_ATOMS: atom_id res chain seq x y z
N MET A 1 -5.80 -18.05 28.29
CA MET A 1 -6.33 -18.48 26.98
C MET A 1 -6.01 -17.37 26.00
N THR A 2 -5.03 -17.56 25.12
CA THR A 2 -4.79 -16.63 24.01
C THR A 2 -5.99 -16.69 23.08
N PRO A 3 -6.59 -15.56 22.68
CA PRO A 3 -7.70 -15.58 21.71
C PRO A 3 -7.22 -16.28 20.44
N ALA A 4 -8.08 -17.14 19.87
CA ALA A 4 -7.78 -17.78 18.61
C ALA A 4 -7.55 -16.69 17.55
N THR A 5 -6.40 -16.74 16.88
CA THR A 5 -6.10 -15.82 15.78
C THR A 5 -7.19 -15.95 14.73
N PRO A 6 -7.85 -14.86 14.31
CA PRO A 6 -8.86 -14.93 13.27
C PRO A 6 -8.21 -15.48 11.99
N SER A 7 -8.89 -16.46 11.36
CA SER A 7 -8.41 -17.15 10.16
C SER A 7 -8.40 -16.27 8.90
N GLY A 8 -8.78 -15.00 9.01
CA GLY A 8 -8.81 -14.06 7.89
C GLY A 8 -9.03 -12.61 8.30
N VAL A 9 -9.24 -11.76 7.30
CA VAL A 9 -9.43 -10.31 7.44
C VAL A 9 -10.61 -9.81 6.62
N GLN A 10 -11.30 -8.78 7.11
CA GLN A 10 -12.32 -8.11 6.32
C GLN A 10 -11.68 -7.17 5.30
N LEU A 11 -12.27 -7.08 4.10
CA LEU A 11 -11.75 -6.24 3.02
C LEU A 11 -11.70 -4.76 3.40
N ARG A 12 -12.72 -4.21 4.05
CA ARG A 12 -12.77 -2.78 4.41
C ARG A 12 -11.58 -2.32 5.28
N PRO A 13 -11.29 -2.93 6.46
CA PRO A 13 -10.15 -2.52 7.28
C PRO A 13 -8.81 -2.81 6.59
N LEU A 14 -8.70 -3.86 5.78
CA LEU A 14 -7.50 -4.13 4.98
C LEU A 14 -7.22 -3.00 3.99
N LEU A 15 -8.25 -2.61 3.24
CA LEU A 15 -8.17 -1.53 2.26
C LEU A 15 -7.91 -0.18 2.93
N ALA A 16 -8.53 0.10 4.07
CA ALA A 16 -8.27 1.31 4.87
C ALA A 16 -6.82 1.37 5.35
N ALA A 17 -6.26 0.24 5.81
CA ALA A 17 -4.85 0.18 6.18
C ALA A 17 -3.93 0.43 5.00
N CYS A 18 -4.20 -0.17 3.83
CA CYS A 18 -3.41 0.04 2.62
C CYS A 18 -3.50 1.50 2.14
N PHE A 19 -4.70 2.10 2.20
CA PHE A 19 -4.90 3.52 1.94
C PHE A 19 -4.02 4.37 2.87
N SER A 20 -4.09 4.11 4.18
CA SER A 20 -3.29 4.79 5.20
C SER A 20 -1.78 4.59 4.98
N ALA A 21 -1.34 3.36 4.71
CA ALA A 21 0.06 3.02 4.48
C ALA A 21 0.63 3.73 3.24
N SER A 22 -0.11 3.78 2.13
CA SER A 22 0.32 4.50 0.92
C SER A 22 0.57 5.99 1.18
N PHE A 23 -0.30 6.62 1.98
CA PHE A 23 -0.15 8.00 2.42
C PHE A 23 1.07 8.18 3.32
N LEU A 24 1.30 7.25 4.25
CA LEU A 24 2.46 7.27 5.15
C LEU A 24 3.78 7.10 4.39
N GLY A 25 3.83 6.24 3.37
CA GLY A 25 4.95 6.11 2.45
C GLY A 25 5.19 7.39 1.65
N GLY A 26 4.13 7.96 1.06
CA GLY A 26 4.21 9.24 0.36
C GLY A 26 4.73 10.39 1.22
N ARG A 27 4.37 10.41 2.51
CA ARG A 27 4.93 11.36 3.47
C ARG A 27 6.45 11.24 3.62
N VAL A 28 7.01 10.03 3.62
CA VAL A 28 8.47 9.82 3.64
C VAL A 28 9.11 10.47 2.42
N ILE A 29 8.53 10.23 1.24
CA ILE A 29 9.05 10.75 -0.03
C ILE A 29 9.09 12.29 0.02
N ARG A 30 8.04 12.92 0.56
CA ARG A 30 8.00 14.37 0.78
C ARG A 30 9.01 14.84 1.82
N GLU A 31 9.16 14.11 2.94
CA GLU A 31 10.12 14.44 4.01
C GLU A 31 11.56 14.42 3.49
N VAL A 32 11.92 13.45 2.63
CA VAL A 32 13.23 13.39 1.95
C VAL A 32 13.49 14.65 1.11
N VAL A 33 12.51 15.08 0.31
CA VAL A 33 12.64 16.29 -0.51
C VAL A 33 12.69 17.56 0.35
N GLN A 34 11.77 17.71 1.30
CA GLN A 34 11.64 18.92 2.13
C GLN A 34 12.88 19.16 3.00
N HIS A 35 13.47 18.09 3.54
CA HIS A 35 14.65 18.17 4.39
C HIS A 35 15.96 18.04 3.61
N HIS A 36 15.91 18.00 2.27
CA HIS A 36 17.09 17.87 1.40
C HIS A 36 17.99 16.69 1.80
N VAL A 37 17.38 15.55 2.11
CA VAL A 37 18.11 14.34 2.50
C VAL A 37 18.90 13.83 1.29
N ALA A 38 20.14 13.39 1.52
CA ALA A 38 20.96 12.77 0.48
C ALA A 38 20.23 11.55 -0.11
N LEU A 39 20.19 11.44 -1.44
CA LEU A 39 19.42 10.39 -2.10
C LEU A 39 19.99 8.99 -1.91
N ASP A 40 21.27 8.85 -1.53
CA ASP A 40 21.96 7.56 -1.36
C ASP A 40 21.62 6.59 -2.51
N LEU A 41 21.85 7.07 -3.74
CA LEU A 41 21.44 6.40 -4.96
C LEU A 41 22.28 5.13 -5.19
N VAL A 42 21.59 4.03 -5.42
CA VAL A 42 22.16 2.72 -5.75
C VAL A 42 21.58 2.28 -7.09
N ASN A 43 22.40 1.80 -8.02
CA ASN A 43 21.92 1.20 -9.26
C ASN A 43 21.75 -0.32 -9.04
N LYS A 44 20.52 -0.83 -9.19
CA LYS A 44 20.18 -2.23 -8.87
C LYS A 44 20.68 -3.24 -9.92
N GLN A 45 21.01 -2.78 -11.13
CA GLN A 45 21.45 -3.61 -12.26
C GLN A 45 22.75 -3.10 -12.87
N GLU A 46 23.57 -3.96 -13.46
CA GLU A 46 24.86 -3.54 -14.07
C GLU A 46 24.66 -2.84 -15.42
N ASP A 47 23.81 -3.39 -16.30
CA ASP A 47 23.68 -2.97 -17.70
C ASP A 47 22.48 -2.04 -17.99
N THR A 48 21.60 -1.86 -17.00
CA THR A 48 20.42 -1.01 -17.12
C THR A 48 20.42 0.02 -15.99
N TYR A 49 20.09 1.27 -16.31
CA TYR A 49 19.86 2.27 -15.29
C TYR A 49 18.55 1.94 -14.56
N ASP A 50 18.67 1.47 -13.33
CA ASP A 50 17.61 1.02 -12.43
C ASP A 50 17.90 1.57 -11.02
N PRO A 51 17.71 2.89 -10.81
CA PRO A 51 18.10 3.54 -9.57
C PRO A 51 17.14 3.20 -8.43
N GLN A 52 17.70 3.15 -7.22
CA GLN A 52 17.00 3.10 -5.95
C GLN A 52 17.57 4.18 -5.04
N THR A 53 16.73 4.93 -4.34
CA THR A 53 17.12 5.99 -3.40
C THR A 53 16.74 5.66 -1.96
N VAL A 54 17.15 6.53 -1.03
CA VAL A 54 16.73 6.48 0.36
C VAL A 54 15.21 6.64 0.51
N ALA A 55 14.54 7.34 -0.42
CA ALA A 55 13.10 7.52 -0.38
C ALA A 55 12.37 6.18 -0.63
N ASP A 56 12.82 5.39 -1.60
CA ASP A 56 12.25 4.07 -1.91
C ASP A 56 12.38 3.13 -0.70
N ARG A 57 13.60 3.04 -0.17
CA ARG A 57 13.90 2.18 1.00
C ARG A 57 13.10 2.58 2.23
N ARG A 58 13.12 3.87 2.61
CA ARG A 58 12.40 4.33 3.80
C ARG A 58 10.88 4.26 3.63
N SER A 59 10.36 4.55 2.44
CA SER A 59 8.94 4.42 2.12
C SER A 59 8.51 2.97 2.28
N GLN A 60 9.25 2.01 1.72
CA GLN A 60 8.98 0.58 1.87
C GLN A 60 9.02 0.14 3.33
N GLN A 61 10.07 0.50 4.07
CA GLN A 61 10.21 0.14 5.48
C GLN A 61 9.03 0.64 6.31
N ARG A 62 8.58 1.88 6.09
CA ARG A 62 7.43 2.48 6.78
C ARG A 62 6.12 1.78 6.41
N ILE A 63 5.87 1.55 5.11
CA ILE A 63 4.67 0.86 4.61
C ILE A 63 4.58 -0.56 5.18
N ILE A 64 5.64 -1.36 5.02
CA ILE A 64 5.65 -2.77 5.44
C ILE A 64 5.55 -2.87 6.96
N HIS A 65 6.23 -2.00 7.72
CA HIS A 65 6.12 -1.99 9.17
C HIS A 65 4.68 -1.73 9.63
N ALA A 66 4.05 -0.67 9.11
CA ALA A 66 2.68 -0.30 9.48
C ALA A 66 1.68 -1.42 9.13
N LEU A 67 1.80 -2.00 7.93
CA LEU A 67 0.93 -3.10 7.49
C LEU A 67 1.15 -4.38 8.31
N ARG A 68 2.40 -4.78 8.58
CA ARG A 68 2.69 -5.97 9.41
C ARG A 68 2.25 -5.79 10.86
N HIS A 69 2.28 -4.56 11.39
CA HIS A 69 1.77 -4.29 12.73
C HIS A 69 0.26 -4.50 12.82
N SER A 70 -0.50 -4.09 11.79
CA SER A 70 -1.95 -4.30 11.72
C SER A 70 -2.33 -5.73 11.34
N PHE A 71 -1.57 -6.35 10.41
CA PHE A 71 -1.88 -7.63 9.80
C PHE A 71 -0.62 -8.52 9.76
N PRO A 72 -0.24 -9.15 10.88
CA PRO A 72 1.02 -9.90 11.00
C PRO A 72 1.10 -11.16 10.12
N HIS A 73 -0.03 -11.61 9.56
CA HIS A 73 -0.13 -12.85 8.79
C HIS A 73 -0.27 -12.65 7.28
N VAL A 74 -0.44 -11.40 6.81
CA VAL A 74 -0.59 -11.16 5.37
C VAL A 74 0.75 -11.28 4.65
N THR A 75 0.73 -11.91 3.47
CA THR A 75 1.89 -11.92 2.60
C THR A 75 2.06 -10.54 1.97
N ILE A 76 3.26 -9.95 2.09
CA ILE A 76 3.59 -8.65 1.49
C ILE A 76 4.84 -8.82 0.65
N VAL A 77 4.78 -8.37 -0.60
CA VAL A 77 5.90 -8.34 -1.54
C VAL A 77 6.18 -6.89 -1.90
N GLY A 78 7.34 -6.38 -1.51
CA GLY A 78 7.81 -5.04 -1.86
C GLY A 78 8.85 -5.09 -2.97
N GLU A 79 8.88 -4.06 -3.83
CA GLU A 79 9.86 -3.93 -4.92
C GLU A 79 11.31 -3.99 -4.41
N GLU A 80 11.61 -3.35 -3.29
CA GLU A 80 13.00 -3.15 -2.82
C GLU A 80 13.56 -4.34 -2.04
N GLY A 81 12.92 -5.50 -2.15
CA GLY A 81 13.34 -6.74 -1.53
C GLY A 81 13.29 -6.73 0.00
N GLU A 82 14.14 -7.53 0.63
CA GLU A 82 14.22 -7.61 2.10
C GLU A 82 15.04 -6.46 2.66
N LEU A 83 14.38 -5.58 3.41
CA LEU A 83 14.99 -4.46 4.12
C LEU A 83 14.93 -4.69 5.64
N GLY A 84 15.90 -4.13 6.36
CA GLY A 84 15.84 -4.06 7.82
C GLY A 84 14.63 -3.25 8.33
N PRO A 85 14.35 -3.29 9.65
CA PRO A 85 13.25 -2.52 10.22
C PRO A 85 13.44 -1.00 10.00
N PRO A 86 12.36 -0.22 9.97
CA PRO A 86 12.45 1.24 9.91
C PRO A 86 13.12 1.83 11.16
N ASN A 87 13.71 3.01 10.98
CA ASN A 87 14.14 3.87 12.08
C ASN A 87 12.94 4.24 12.98
N ALA A 88 13.21 4.63 14.23
CA ALA A 88 12.17 4.92 15.21
C ALA A 88 11.16 5.99 14.75
N GLU A 89 11.60 7.00 14.00
CA GLU A 89 10.73 8.04 13.42
C GLU A 89 9.79 7.53 12.33
N ASP A 90 10.14 6.40 11.70
CA ASP A 90 9.40 5.76 10.63
C ASP A 90 8.51 4.61 11.16
N GLN A 91 8.50 4.34 12.47
CA GLN A 91 7.65 3.34 13.11
C GLN A 91 6.28 3.95 13.44
N VAL A 92 5.33 3.75 12.53
CA VAL A 92 3.97 4.32 12.60
C VAL A 92 2.92 3.24 12.38
N ASN A 93 1.68 3.52 12.81
CA ASN A 93 0.54 2.62 12.67
C ASN A 93 -0.43 3.09 11.59
N CYS A 94 -1.05 2.13 10.89
CA CYS A 94 -2.14 2.41 9.96
C CYS A 94 -3.40 2.90 10.69
N ASP A 95 -4.13 3.79 10.04
CA ASP A 95 -5.53 4.10 10.38
C ASP A 95 -6.46 3.09 9.68
N LEU A 96 -7.04 2.17 10.46
CA LEU A 96 -7.95 1.13 9.96
C LEU A 96 -9.37 1.65 9.67
N HIS A 97 -9.66 2.91 10.03
CA HIS A 97 -10.96 3.55 9.91
C HIS A 97 -10.99 4.65 8.84
N ALA A 98 -9.88 4.83 8.10
CA ALA A 98 -9.72 5.87 7.08
C ALA A 98 -10.83 5.87 6.00
N LEU A 99 -11.53 4.74 5.82
CA LEU A 99 -12.57 4.54 4.82
C LEU A 99 -13.96 4.22 5.42
N ASP A 100 -14.17 4.41 6.73
CA ASP A 100 -15.44 4.07 7.39
C ASP A 100 -16.63 4.83 6.80
N ASN A 101 -16.42 6.11 6.48
CA ASN A 101 -17.46 6.99 5.92
C ASN A 101 -17.59 6.87 4.39
N VAL A 102 -16.85 5.96 3.75
CA VAL A 102 -16.89 5.77 2.30
C VAL A 102 -17.84 4.64 1.93
N LEU A 103 -18.75 4.93 1.00
CA LEU A 103 -19.67 3.93 0.44
C LEU A 103 -18.91 3.02 -0.53
N PHE A 104 -19.01 1.71 -0.33
CA PHE A 104 -18.33 0.69 -1.16
C PHE A 104 -19.21 0.18 -2.32
N SER A 105 -20.50 0.58 -2.36
CA SER A 105 -21.45 0.28 -3.42
C SER A 105 -21.68 1.51 -4.32
N ASN A 106 -21.78 1.27 -5.63
CA ASN A 106 -21.92 2.34 -6.62
C ASN A 106 -23.39 2.73 -6.89
N THR A 107 -24.38 2.04 -6.34
CA THR A 107 -25.81 2.37 -6.50
C THR A 107 -26.65 1.94 -5.31
N ARG A 108 -27.77 2.63 -5.06
CA ARG A 108 -28.82 2.25 -4.10
C ARG A 108 -29.51 0.92 -4.44
N GLU A 109 -29.34 0.42 -5.67
CA GLU A 109 -29.94 -0.81 -6.18
C GLU A 109 -29.08 -2.07 -5.89
N ASP A 110 -27.79 -1.90 -5.54
CA ASP A 110 -26.89 -2.99 -5.16
C ASP A 110 -26.97 -3.36 -3.67
N ALA A 111 -27.82 -2.70 -2.87
CA ALA A 111 -28.00 -3.00 -1.44
C ALA A 111 -28.58 -4.40 -1.16
N THR A 112 -29.06 -5.10 -2.20
CA THR A 112 -29.55 -6.48 -2.14
C THR A 112 -28.50 -7.52 -2.57
N LYS A 113 -27.35 -7.08 -3.11
CA LYS A 113 -26.20 -7.96 -3.38
C LYS A 113 -25.28 -7.94 -2.18
N GLU A 114 -24.90 -9.13 -1.72
CA GLU A 114 -23.98 -9.40 -0.62
C GLU A 114 -22.93 -8.31 -0.44
N ASP A 115 -22.91 -7.67 0.74
CA ASP A 115 -21.95 -6.63 1.09
C ASP A 115 -20.54 -7.24 1.19
N THR A 116 -19.90 -7.38 0.04
CA THR A 116 -18.54 -7.91 -0.10
C THR A 116 -17.50 -7.08 0.65
N SER A 117 -17.84 -5.89 1.16
CA SER A 117 -16.94 -5.07 1.99
C SER A 117 -16.63 -5.70 3.35
N ASN A 118 -17.50 -6.61 3.82
CA ASN A 118 -17.33 -7.39 5.05
C ASN A 118 -16.99 -8.87 4.77
N CYS A 119 -16.63 -9.22 3.52
CA CYS A 119 -16.18 -10.56 3.19
C CYS A 119 -14.88 -10.89 3.95
N LEU A 120 -14.85 -12.05 4.60
CA LEU A 120 -13.66 -12.55 5.29
C LEU A 120 -12.73 -13.21 4.27
N LEU A 121 -11.53 -12.65 4.12
CA LEU A 121 -10.47 -13.12 3.23
C LEU A 121 -9.49 -13.98 4.02
N ASP A 122 -9.21 -15.20 3.57
CA ASP A 122 -8.17 -16.06 4.17
C ASP A 122 -6.78 -15.43 3.97
N TRP A 123 -5.99 -15.37 5.04
CA TRP A 123 -4.61 -14.86 5.02
C TRP A 123 -3.73 -15.58 4.01
N SER A 124 -3.88 -16.89 3.87
CA SER A 124 -3.03 -17.74 3.01
C SER A 124 -3.25 -17.50 1.52
N GLU A 125 -4.39 -16.91 1.14
CA GLU A 125 -4.74 -16.62 -0.24
C GLU A 125 -4.61 -15.13 -0.58
N LEU A 126 -4.16 -14.31 0.38
CA LEU A 126 -4.05 -12.86 0.28
C LEU A 126 -2.59 -12.42 0.11
N VAL A 127 -2.34 -11.58 -0.90
CA VAL A 127 -1.03 -10.99 -1.17
C VAL A 127 -1.16 -9.49 -1.39
N LEU A 128 -0.34 -8.70 -0.69
CA LEU A 128 -0.15 -7.28 -0.93
C LEU A 128 1.11 -7.07 -1.76
N TRP A 129 1.00 -6.33 -2.86
CA TRP A 129 2.11 -5.93 -3.72
C TRP A 129 2.39 -4.46 -3.50
N VAL A 130 3.63 -4.10 -3.17
CA VAL A 130 4.02 -2.73 -2.81
C VAL A 130 5.10 -2.25 -3.75
N ASP A 131 4.82 -1.16 -4.45
CA ASP A 131 5.83 -0.30 -5.05
C ASP A 131 5.91 0.96 -4.17
N PRO A 132 7.00 1.12 -3.40
CA PRO A 132 7.10 2.17 -2.40
C PRO A 132 7.36 3.55 -3.00
N LEU A 133 7.81 3.61 -4.26
CA LEU A 133 8.09 4.82 -5.03
C LEU A 133 8.20 4.44 -6.51
N ASP A 134 7.06 4.45 -7.21
CA ASP A 134 7.04 4.32 -8.65
C ASP A 134 7.53 5.63 -9.27
N GLY A 135 8.42 5.51 -10.26
CA GLY A 135 9.05 6.66 -10.91
C GLY A 135 10.39 7.11 -10.29
N THR A 136 11.17 6.22 -9.65
CA THR A 136 12.47 6.54 -9.01
C THR A 136 13.43 7.30 -9.93
N LYS A 137 13.44 7.02 -11.23
CA LYS A 137 14.24 7.76 -12.23
C LYS A 137 13.84 9.23 -12.30
N ARG A 138 12.54 9.52 -12.26
CA ARG A 138 11.97 10.87 -12.28
C ARG A 138 12.22 11.57 -10.96
N PHE A 139 12.08 10.85 -9.85
CA PHE A 139 12.43 11.33 -8.51
C PHE A 139 13.89 11.78 -8.41
N ALA A 140 14.83 10.94 -8.83
CA ALA A 140 16.26 11.25 -8.84
C ALA A 140 16.62 12.43 -9.75
N ALA A 141 15.82 12.68 -10.80
CA ALA A 141 15.96 13.82 -11.70
C ALA A 141 15.29 15.11 -11.17
N GLY A 142 14.67 15.08 -9.99
CA GLY A 142 13.95 16.22 -9.41
C GLY A 142 12.56 16.47 -9.98
N THR A 143 12.02 15.54 -10.79
CA THR A 143 10.66 15.61 -11.33
C THR A 143 9.70 14.87 -10.40
N TYR A 144 9.27 15.55 -9.34
CA TYR A 144 8.54 14.93 -8.23
C TYR A 144 7.05 14.72 -8.50
N ASP A 145 6.45 15.46 -9.42
CA ASP A 145 5.02 15.37 -9.77
C ASP A 145 4.64 14.11 -10.56
N GLU A 146 5.64 13.34 -10.99
CA GLU A 146 5.48 12.09 -11.76
C GLU A 146 5.80 10.83 -10.94
N VAL A 147 5.78 10.92 -9.61
CA VAL A 147 6.03 9.78 -8.73
C VAL A 147 4.77 9.34 -8.00
N SER A 148 4.69 8.05 -7.67
CA SER A 148 3.56 7.50 -6.94
C SER A 148 3.98 6.43 -5.93
N VAL A 149 3.08 6.10 -5.00
CA VAL A 149 3.18 4.92 -4.15
C VAL A 149 2.04 4.00 -4.54
N LEU A 150 2.34 2.74 -4.85
CA LEU A 150 1.36 1.78 -5.34
C LEU A 150 1.22 0.63 -4.35
N ILE A 151 -0.03 0.30 -4.02
CA ILE A 151 -0.33 -0.91 -3.25
C ILE A 151 -1.43 -1.69 -3.96
N GLY A 152 -1.10 -2.89 -4.45
CA GLY A 152 -2.03 -3.84 -5.03
C GLY A 152 -2.48 -4.88 -4.00
N ILE A 153 -3.76 -5.21 -4.00
CA ILE A 153 -4.34 -6.28 -3.18
C ILE A 153 -4.80 -7.40 -4.11
N ALA A 154 -4.23 -8.58 -3.97
CA ALA A 154 -4.60 -9.77 -4.71
C ALA A 154 -5.14 -10.85 -3.76
N TYR A 155 -6.24 -11.49 -4.15
CA TYR A 155 -6.85 -12.59 -3.40
C TYR A 155 -7.13 -13.76 -4.34
N LYS A 156 -6.76 -14.99 -3.96
CA LYS A 156 -6.88 -16.18 -4.81
C LYS A 156 -6.27 -15.97 -6.21
N GLN A 157 -5.08 -15.38 -6.24
CA GLN A 157 -4.34 -15.05 -7.48
C GLN A 157 -5.09 -14.08 -8.42
N ARG A 158 -6.09 -13.34 -7.93
CA ARG A 158 -6.86 -12.36 -8.73
C ARG A 158 -6.76 -10.95 -8.12
N PRO A 159 -6.64 -9.89 -8.94
CA PRO A 159 -6.67 -8.51 -8.45
C PRO A 159 -8.01 -8.18 -7.78
N LEU A 160 -7.94 -7.79 -6.51
CA LEU A 160 -9.11 -7.45 -5.70
C LEU A 160 -9.29 -5.93 -5.57
N ALA A 161 -8.21 -5.21 -5.24
CA ALA A 161 -8.22 -3.76 -5.09
C ALA A 161 -6.82 -3.17 -5.33
N GLY A 162 -6.76 -1.85 -5.52
CA GLY A 162 -5.53 -1.11 -5.72
C GLY A 162 -5.61 0.28 -5.13
N ILE A 163 -4.47 0.77 -4.66
CA ILE A 163 -4.28 2.09 -4.07
C ILE A 163 -3.14 2.78 -4.83
N VAL A 164 -3.35 4.04 -5.17
CA VAL A 164 -2.36 4.92 -5.78
C VAL A 164 -2.29 6.20 -4.96
N HIS A 165 -1.14 6.48 -4.37
CA HIS A 165 -0.90 7.76 -3.70
C HIS A 165 0.09 8.60 -4.50
N LEU A 166 -0.29 9.85 -4.77
CA LEU A 166 0.49 10.83 -5.52
C LEU A 166 1.05 11.85 -4.52
N PRO A 167 2.32 11.74 -4.08
CA PRO A 167 2.80 12.48 -2.91
C PRO A 167 2.80 13.99 -3.12
N PHE A 168 3.00 14.46 -4.35
CA PHE A 168 3.17 15.88 -4.66
C PHE A 168 1.92 16.54 -5.24
N GLN A 169 0.81 15.80 -5.38
CA GLN A 169 -0.47 16.38 -5.79
C GLN A 169 -1.27 16.88 -4.59
N GLY A 170 -1.49 18.20 -4.53
CA GLY A 170 -2.18 18.85 -3.42
C GLY A 170 -1.29 19.05 -2.18
N LYS A 171 -1.88 19.61 -1.12
CA LYS A 171 -1.13 20.06 0.07
C LYS A 171 -0.42 18.91 0.79
N HIS A 172 -1.06 17.75 0.86
CA HIS A 172 -0.58 16.58 1.62
C HIS A 172 -0.40 15.32 0.74
N GLY A 173 -0.41 15.46 -0.58
CA GLY A 173 -0.57 14.34 -1.50
C GLY A 173 -2.04 13.96 -1.66
N THR A 174 -2.32 13.17 -2.70
CA THR A 174 -3.67 12.71 -3.03
C THR A 174 -3.67 11.20 -3.18
N THR A 175 -4.59 10.51 -2.50
CA THR A 175 -4.72 9.06 -2.59
C THR A 175 -6.00 8.68 -3.32
N TYR A 176 -5.85 7.85 -4.34
CA TYR A 176 -6.94 7.18 -5.04
C TYR A 176 -6.94 5.71 -4.63
N TRP A 177 -8.12 5.11 -4.66
CA TRP A 177 -8.27 3.67 -4.50
C TRP A 177 -9.38 3.16 -5.40
N GLY A 178 -9.31 1.89 -5.76
CA GLY A 178 -10.34 1.20 -6.52
C GLY A 178 -10.41 -0.26 -6.13
N LYS A 179 -11.57 -0.88 -6.36
CA LYS A 179 -11.76 -2.32 -6.17
C LYS A 179 -12.47 -2.92 -7.36
N THR A 180 -12.19 -4.19 -7.62
CA THR A 180 -12.93 -4.97 -8.60
C THR A 180 -14.39 -5.11 -8.13
N LEU A 181 -15.34 -5.01 -9.06
CA LEU A 181 -16.70 -5.49 -8.80
C LEU A 181 -16.57 -7.01 -8.66
N LEU A 182 -16.70 -7.55 -7.45
CA LEU A 182 -16.61 -8.98 -7.20
C LEU A 182 -17.77 -9.66 -7.96
N LEU A 183 -17.56 -9.98 -9.23
CA LEU A 183 -18.37 -10.95 -9.92
C LEU A 183 -17.92 -12.27 -9.32
N LEU A 184 -18.70 -12.76 -8.35
CA LEU A 184 -18.70 -14.16 -7.97
C LEU A 184 -19.07 -14.96 -9.22
N LEU A 185 -18.12 -15.15 -10.13
CA LEU A 185 -18.23 -16.15 -11.17
C LEU A 185 -18.01 -17.48 -10.46
N PRO A 186 -19.03 -18.34 -10.37
CA PRO A 186 -18.86 -19.65 -9.77
C PRO A 186 -17.92 -20.45 -10.68
N GLY A 187 -16.85 -21.00 -10.10
CA GLY A 187 -16.01 -22.01 -10.72
C GLY A 187 -14.86 -21.47 -11.58
N TYR A 188 -13.68 -21.43 -10.99
CA TYR A 188 -12.46 -22.00 -11.59
C TYR A 188 -11.83 -22.90 -10.54
#